data_AF-A0A8J2WZ91-F1
#
_entry.id   AF-A0A8J2WZ91-F1
#
_cell.length_a   1.000
_cell.length_b   1.000
_cell.length_c   1.000
_cell.angle_alpha   90.00
_cell.angle_beta   90.00
_cell.angle_gamma   90.00
#
_symmetry.space_group_name_H-M   'P 1'
#
loop_
_entity.id
_entity.type
_entity.pdbx_description
1 polymer ?
#
loop_
_entity_poly.entity_id
_entity_poly.type
_entity_poly.pdbx_seq_one_letter_code
_entity_poly.pdbx_strand_id
1 'polypeptide(L)'
;MSEQLDKLRAAIAAAEARAPNPPPPNILQRTPKPDLDALRAKIARAEGDGGGRLREAARLLRGDVLAQRSGLCQTLEALADRARNPPDDTTNWLCAKLRELRPKESKIYERPVLQGLVMKCDEFAHIHLFPTPRIHPQVWNFRKCDLELSVYGVGQCHSAGIEHVIAELTKDHSSIVWCNMREEPVVFLDGQACAPRTANNLNENVEYLQSIEDFELDAMERRLCRDCVEAGSTLPVYYQVSGTENEKRDLSTSTARCVSDVYPSTVRYHRIPIADEAAPEEKDFDQLVSAIRSAPSDSAFIFNCQMGRGRTTTGMVCACIMMRASSGKLAAPAVPRDGTDPRIVGDFRCIRELVGMLDRGQEAKALADACCKACAHAQHLVEAIMACDVSAKVAPASSHRNPDFWRARGRNYLERYCYLVLFAAYALEHASSGYAASFSEWAHHRWQLKRVLKHMTLEG
;
A
#
# COMPACT_ATOMS: atom_id res chain seq x y z
N MET A 1 -40.45 -3.00 -21.57
CA MET A 1 -39.81 -2.40 -20.36
C MET A 1 -40.17 -3.15 -19.08
N SER A 2 -41.43 -3.57 -18.86
CA SER A 2 -41.81 -4.44 -17.71
C SER A 2 -41.13 -5.81 -17.74
N GLU A 3 -41.13 -6.48 -18.88
CA GLU A 3 -40.61 -7.85 -19.00
C GLU A 3 -39.09 -7.98 -18.76
N GLN A 4 -38.32 -6.91 -19.03
CA GLN A 4 -36.89 -6.87 -18.71
C GLN A 4 -36.63 -6.58 -17.23
N LEU A 5 -37.50 -5.81 -16.57
CA LEU A 5 -37.46 -5.61 -15.12
C LEU A 5 -37.79 -6.90 -14.36
N ASP A 6 -38.74 -7.68 -14.87
CA ASP A 6 -39.15 -8.93 -14.25
C ASP A 6 -38.09 -10.04 -14.44
N LYS A 7 -37.40 -10.06 -15.58
CA LYS A 7 -36.22 -10.93 -15.80
C LYS A 7 -35.04 -10.54 -14.91
N LEU A 8 -34.82 -9.25 -14.65
CA LEU A 8 -33.80 -8.76 -13.73
C LEU A 8 -34.12 -9.13 -12.26
N ARG A 9 -35.39 -9.00 -11.85
CA ARG A 9 -35.86 -9.41 -10.52
C ARG A 9 -35.75 -10.92 -10.31
N ALA A 10 -36.10 -11.73 -11.32
CA ALA A 10 -35.95 -13.18 -11.27
C ALA A 10 -34.48 -13.63 -11.20
N ALA A 11 -33.58 -12.93 -11.90
CA ALA A 11 -32.14 -13.19 -11.84
C ALA A 11 -31.53 -12.83 -10.47
N ILE A 12 -32.00 -11.74 -9.83
CA ILE A 12 -31.61 -11.35 -8.47
C ILE A 12 -32.10 -12.39 -7.45
N ALA A 13 -33.36 -12.81 -7.55
CA ALA A 13 -33.92 -13.83 -6.66
C ALA A 13 -33.23 -15.21 -6.81
N ALA A 14 -32.82 -15.57 -8.03
CA ALA A 14 -32.07 -16.80 -8.29
C ALA A 14 -30.61 -16.73 -7.78
N ALA A 15 -30.02 -15.52 -7.71
CA ALA A 15 -28.70 -15.30 -7.12
C ALA A 15 -28.75 -15.38 -5.59
N GLU A 16 -29.83 -14.90 -4.96
CA GLU A 16 -30.04 -14.99 -3.50
C GLU A 16 -30.31 -16.43 -3.04
N ALA A 17 -30.98 -17.24 -3.86
CA ALA A 17 -31.28 -18.65 -3.56
C ALA A 17 -30.07 -19.62 -3.68
N ARG A 18 -28.91 -19.15 -4.18
CA ARG A 18 -27.67 -19.94 -4.30
C ARG A 18 -26.58 -19.54 -3.31
N ALA A 19 -26.89 -18.68 -2.34
CA ALA A 19 -25.93 -18.38 -1.28
C ALA A 19 -25.71 -19.64 -0.40
N PRO A 20 -24.46 -20.11 -0.21
CA PRO A 20 -24.18 -21.08 0.84
C PRO A 20 -24.59 -20.50 2.19
N ASN A 21 -25.06 -21.37 3.10
CA ASN A 21 -25.63 -21.04 4.41
C ASN A 21 -24.99 -19.80 5.06
N PRO A 22 -25.79 -18.87 5.62
CA PRO A 22 -25.24 -17.73 6.32
C PRO A 22 -24.36 -18.21 7.48
N PRO A 23 -23.22 -17.55 7.73
CA PRO A 23 -22.47 -17.77 8.96
C PRO A 23 -23.41 -17.50 10.16
N PRO A 24 -23.18 -18.16 11.32
CA PRO A 24 -24.05 -18.01 12.48
C PRO A 24 -24.19 -16.53 12.86
N PRO A 25 -25.32 -16.12 13.45
CA PRO A 25 -25.66 -14.72 13.65
C PRO A 25 -24.62 -14.07 14.57
N ASN A 26 -23.66 -13.35 13.97
CA ASN A 26 -22.93 -12.33 14.67
C ASN A 26 -23.96 -11.25 15.00
N ILE A 27 -24.34 -11.14 16.27
CA ILE A 27 -25.11 -10.01 16.78
C ILE A 27 -24.18 -8.79 16.72
N LEU A 28 -24.03 -8.21 15.51
CA LEU A 28 -23.68 -6.81 15.40
C LEU A 28 -24.91 -6.08 15.94
N GLN A 29 -24.80 -5.51 17.14
CA GLN A 29 -25.76 -4.51 17.59
C GLN A 29 -25.80 -3.44 16.49
N ARG A 30 -26.90 -3.38 15.73
CA ARG A 30 -27.10 -2.30 14.77
C ARG A 30 -27.08 -1.01 15.57
N THR A 31 -26.02 -0.23 15.40
CA THR A 31 -25.98 1.13 15.92
C THR A 31 -27.22 1.85 15.39
N PRO A 32 -27.94 2.64 16.21
CA PRO A 32 -29.10 3.38 15.76
C PRO A 32 -28.74 4.20 14.51
N LYS A 33 -29.66 4.28 13.55
CA LYS A 33 -29.46 5.15 12.38
C LYS A 33 -29.13 6.57 12.88
N PRO A 34 -28.06 7.21 12.36
CA PRO A 34 -27.69 8.54 12.79
C PRO A 34 -28.83 9.55 12.51
N ASP A 35 -29.18 10.35 13.51
CA ASP A 35 -30.19 11.41 13.40
C ASP A 35 -29.57 12.63 12.71
N LEU A 36 -29.60 12.61 11.38
CA LEU A 36 -29.06 13.66 10.52
C LEU A 36 -29.87 14.96 10.60
N ASP A 37 -31.15 14.89 10.96
CA ASP A 37 -32.02 16.06 11.02
C ASP A 37 -31.75 16.88 12.29
N ALA A 38 -31.48 16.22 13.42
CA ALA A 38 -30.98 16.88 14.62
C ALA A 38 -29.63 17.58 14.38
N LEU A 39 -28.72 16.96 13.63
CA LEU A 39 -27.43 17.53 13.28
C LEU A 39 -27.57 18.79 12.41
N ARG A 40 -28.42 18.72 11.37
CA ARG A 40 -28.74 19.87 10.50
C ARG A 40 -29.37 21.01 11.28
N ALA A 41 -30.27 20.71 12.21
CA ALA A 41 -30.90 21.71 13.06
C ALA A 41 -29.90 22.43 13.98
N LYS A 42 -28.84 21.75 14.45
CA LYS A 42 -27.75 22.40 15.21
C LYS A 42 -26.92 23.33 14.34
N ILE A 43 -26.55 22.91 13.13
CA ILE A 43 -25.79 23.73 12.18
C ILE A 43 -26.58 24.98 11.77
N ALA A 44 -27.89 24.85 11.57
CA ALA A 44 -28.75 25.95 11.17
C ALA A 44 -28.80 27.10 12.19
N ARG A 45 -28.48 26.84 13.46
CA ARG A 45 -28.40 27.84 14.54
C ARG A 45 -27.09 28.65 14.55
N ALA A 46 -26.13 28.31 13.68
CA ALA A 46 -24.88 29.04 13.60
C ALA A 46 -25.09 30.44 13.02
N GLU A 47 -24.70 31.46 13.78
CA GLU A 47 -24.78 32.87 13.44
C GLU A 47 -23.41 33.41 12.96
N GLY A 48 -23.41 34.55 12.27
CA GLY A 48 -22.22 35.18 11.68
C GLY A 48 -22.13 35.06 10.16
N ASP A 49 -21.03 35.54 9.58
CA ASP A 49 -20.76 35.52 8.14
C ASP A 49 -19.52 34.69 7.77
N GLY A 50 -19.49 34.19 6.53
CA GLY A 50 -18.36 33.44 5.96
C GLY A 50 -17.71 32.43 6.91
N GLY A 51 -16.42 32.63 7.21
CA GLY A 51 -15.65 31.79 8.13
C GLY A 51 -16.11 31.87 9.59
N GLY A 52 -16.68 32.99 10.04
CA GLY A 52 -17.21 33.12 11.40
C GLY A 52 -18.38 32.17 11.66
N ARG A 53 -19.30 32.06 10.69
CA ARG A 53 -20.43 31.12 10.76
C ARG A 53 -19.99 29.66 10.82
N LEU A 54 -18.91 29.32 10.09
CA LEU A 54 -18.35 27.96 10.08
C LEU A 54 -17.72 27.59 11.43
N ARG A 55 -16.99 28.52 12.08
CA ARG A 55 -16.46 28.28 13.45
C ARG A 55 -17.57 28.12 14.47
N GLU A 56 -18.64 28.91 14.35
CA GLU A 56 -19.78 28.81 15.25
C GLU A 56 -20.53 27.48 15.06
N ALA A 57 -20.72 27.04 13.81
CA ALA A 57 -21.27 25.72 13.52
C ALA A 57 -20.40 24.59 14.13
N ALA A 58 -19.07 24.68 14.00
CA ALA A 58 -18.16 23.72 14.63
C ALA A 58 -18.29 23.72 16.16
N ARG A 59 -18.41 24.90 16.79
CA ARG A 59 -18.61 25.06 18.24
C ARG A 59 -19.90 24.37 18.72
N LEU A 60 -21.01 24.60 18.03
CA LEU A 60 -22.32 24.01 18.36
C LEU A 60 -22.33 22.48 18.22
N LEU A 61 -21.44 21.93 17.38
CA LEU A 61 -21.31 20.50 17.13
C LEU A 61 -20.34 19.79 18.07
N ARG A 62 -19.55 20.49 18.90
CA ARG A 62 -18.52 19.87 19.76
C ARG A 62 -19.05 18.80 20.72
N GLY A 63 -20.31 18.88 21.13
CA GLY A 63 -20.94 17.89 22.02
C GLY A 63 -21.73 16.80 21.28
N ASP A 64 -21.74 16.77 19.94
CA ASP A 64 -22.51 15.82 19.15
C ASP A 64 -21.68 14.59 18.79
N VAL A 65 -22.17 13.39 19.16
CA VAL A 65 -21.48 12.11 18.95
C VAL A 65 -21.22 11.84 17.46
N LEU A 66 -22.14 12.21 16.57
CA LEU A 66 -21.98 11.99 15.14
C LEU A 66 -20.98 12.98 14.54
N ALA A 67 -21.00 14.24 14.97
CA ALA A 67 -20.02 15.24 14.54
C ALA A 67 -18.60 14.88 14.99
N GLN A 68 -18.46 14.39 16.23
CA GLN A 68 -17.20 13.87 16.76
C GLN A 68 -16.72 12.65 15.96
N ARG A 69 -17.59 11.67 15.71
CA ARG A 69 -17.30 10.43 14.93
C ARG A 69 -17.09 10.65 13.42
N SER A 70 -17.29 11.86 12.91
CA SER A 70 -17.08 12.15 11.49
C SER A 70 -15.93 13.12 11.23
N GLY A 71 -15.33 13.71 12.28
CA GLY A 71 -14.35 14.78 12.11
C GLY A 71 -14.95 16.09 11.56
N LEU A 72 -16.28 16.24 11.66
CA LEU A 72 -17.01 17.36 11.06
C LEU A 72 -16.65 18.69 11.70
N CYS A 73 -16.45 18.74 13.01
CA CYS A 73 -16.06 19.97 13.70
C CYS A 73 -14.72 20.51 13.19
N GLN A 74 -13.70 19.65 13.13
CA GLN A 74 -12.37 19.98 12.66
C GLN A 74 -12.38 20.36 11.17
N THR A 75 -13.21 19.70 10.37
CA THR A 75 -13.35 20.02 8.94
C THR A 75 -13.97 21.40 8.72
N LEU A 76 -14.99 21.76 9.52
CA LEU A 76 -15.61 23.09 9.47
C LEU A 76 -14.65 24.19 9.92
N GLU A 77 -13.83 23.94 10.94
CA GLU A 77 -12.78 24.87 11.38
C GLU A 77 -11.71 25.06 10.30
N ALA A 78 -11.26 23.97 9.66
CA ALA A 78 -10.31 24.03 8.55
C ALA A 78 -10.88 24.77 7.33
N LEU A 79 -12.18 24.61 7.03
CA LEU A 79 -12.84 25.38 5.97
C LEU A 79 -12.96 26.86 6.36
N ALA A 80 -13.22 27.16 7.63
CA ALA A 80 -13.29 28.53 8.13
C ALA A 80 -11.97 29.28 7.96
N ASP A 81 -10.84 28.60 8.18
CA ASP A 81 -9.49 29.16 7.96
C ASP A 81 -9.23 29.49 6.49
N ARG A 82 -9.90 28.77 5.57
CA ARG A 82 -9.80 28.95 4.11
C ARG A 82 -10.92 29.81 3.52
N ALA A 83 -11.80 30.40 4.32
CA ALA A 83 -12.96 31.13 3.83
C ALA A 83 -12.63 32.31 2.88
N ARG A 84 -11.41 32.87 2.96
CA ARG A 84 -10.93 33.92 2.04
C ARG A 84 -10.45 33.40 0.68
N ASN A 85 -10.18 32.10 0.57
CA ASN A 85 -9.78 31.41 -0.66
C ASN A 85 -10.27 29.95 -0.61
N PRO A 86 -11.58 29.73 -0.83
CA PRO A 86 -12.18 28.41 -0.67
C PRO A 86 -11.69 27.43 -1.76
N PRO A 87 -11.74 26.11 -1.50
CA PRO A 87 -11.52 25.11 -2.54
C PRO A 87 -12.55 25.25 -3.68
N ASP A 88 -12.09 25.09 -4.92
CA ASP A 88 -12.93 25.18 -6.13
C ASP A 88 -14.17 24.27 -6.04
N ASP A 89 -13.99 23.06 -5.51
CA ASP A 89 -15.08 22.16 -5.13
C ASP A 89 -15.07 21.93 -3.62
N THR A 90 -15.79 22.79 -2.92
CA THR A 90 -15.93 22.72 -1.46
C THR A 90 -16.57 21.41 -1.00
N THR A 91 -17.46 20.80 -1.79
CA THR A 91 -18.16 19.57 -1.39
C THR A 91 -17.23 18.38 -1.39
N ASN A 92 -16.48 18.18 -2.49
CA ASN A 92 -15.53 17.08 -2.58
C ASN A 92 -14.37 17.26 -1.60
N TRP A 93 -13.87 18.50 -1.43
CA TRP A 93 -12.85 18.80 -0.43
C TRP A 93 -13.32 18.49 0.99
N LEU A 94 -14.55 18.87 1.34
CA LEU A 94 -15.12 18.57 2.67
C LEU A 94 -15.27 17.06 2.87
N CYS A 95 -15.74 16.33 1.86
CA CYS A 95 -15.83 14.87 1.90
C CYS A 95 -14.45 14.20 2.06
N ALA A 96 -13.40 14.71 1.41
CA ALA A 96 -12.04 14.21 1.55
C ALA A 96 -11.47 14.48 2.95
N LYS A 97 -11.67 15.70 3.48
CA LYS A 97 -11.25 16.05 4.84
C LYS A 97 -12.01 15.29 5.92
N LEU A 98 -13.30 15.07 5.76
CA LEU A 98 -14.08 14.20 6.65
C LEU A 98 -13.58 12.76 6.62
N ARG A 99 -13.15 12.25 5.45
CA ARG A 99 -12.52 10.92 5.34
C ARG A 99 -11.19 10.85 6.08
N GLU A 100 -10.35 11.88 5.95
CA GLU A 100 -9.07 12.01 6.65
C GLU A 100 -9.23 12.09 8.17
N LEU A 101 -10.24 12.84 8.63
CA LEU A 101 -10.47 13.14 10.05
C LEU A 101 -11.45 12.19 10.75
N ARG A 102 -12.08 11.27 10.02
CA ARG A 102 -12.97 10.26 10.59
C ARG A 102 -12.18 9.49 11.66
N PRO A 103 -12.63 9.49 12.93
CA PRO A 103 -12.06 8.63 13.96
C PRO A 103 -12.05 7.21 13.43
N LYS A 104 -10.84 6.68 13.26
CA LYS A 104 -10.65 5.30 12.85
C LYS A 104 -11.17 4.45 14.01
N GLU A 105 -12.37 3.87 13.85
CA GLU A 105 -12.84 2.88 14.80
C GLU A 105 -11.84 1.73 14.74
N SER A 106 -11.07 1.55 15.80
CA SER A 106 -10.24 0.37 15.95
C SER A 106 -11.18 -0.81 15.93
N LYS A 107 -11.25 -1.55 14.82
CA LYS A 107 -11.89 -2.86 14.80
C LYS A 107 -11.17 -3.68 15.86
N ILE A 108 -11.86 -3.97 16.96
CA ILE A 108 -11.32 -4.88 17.96
C ILE A 108 -11.42 -6.27 17.34
N TYR A 109 -10.27 -6.85 16.99
CA TYR A 109 -10.21 -8.26 16.58
C TYR A 109 -10.46 -9.13 17.81
N GLU A 110 -11.73 -9.50 18.03
CA GLU A 110 -12.16 -10.35 19.16
C GLU A 110 -11.74 -11.81 18.99
N ARG A 111 -11.52 -12.28 17.76
CA ARG A 111 -10.98 -13.62 17.49
C ARG A 111 -9.46 -13.61 17.47
N PRO A 112 -8.78 -14.67 17.96
CA PRO A 112 -7.34 -14.80 17.82
C PRO A 112 -6.95 -14.83 16.34
N VAL A 113 -5.99 -13.99 15.97
CA VAL A 113 -5.33 -14.00 14.66
C VAL A 113 -4.56 -15.30 14.46
N LEU A 114 -3.98 -15.86 15.53
CA LEU A 114 -3.28 -17.15 15.46
C LEU A 114 -4.19 -18.38 15.41
N GLN A 115 -5.51 -18.22 15.46
CA GLN A 115 -6.41 -19.36 15.47
C GLN A 115 -6.26 -20.18 14.17
N GLY A 116 -5.78 -21.42 14.29
CA GLY A 116 -5.56 -22.31 13.14
C GLY A 116 -4.34 -21.96 12.28
N LEU A 117 -3.51 -21.02 12.72
CA LEU A 117 -2.25 -20.65 12.06
C LEU A 117 -1.05 -21.07 12.90
N VAL A 118 0.12 -21.07 12.28
CA VAL A 118 1.42 -21.28 12.93
C VAL A 118 2.31 -20.07 12.71
N MET A 119 3.30 -19.87 13.56
CA MET A 119 4.23 -18.76 13.43
C MET A 119 5.46 -19.15 12.62
N LYS A 120 5.91 -18.30 11.70
CA LYS A 120 7.15 -18.49 10.94
C LYS A 120 8.04 -17.26 11.04
N CYS A 121 9.34 -17.48 11.21
CA CYS A 121 10.33 -16.42 11.10
C CYS A 121 10.43 -15.94 9.63
N ASP A 122 10.52 -14.62 9.45
CA ASP A 122 10.71 -14.04 8.12
C ASP A 122 12.09 -14.34 7.54
N GLU A 123 13.09 -14.64 8.37
CA GLU A 123 14.39 -15.10 7.91
C GLU A 123 14.31 -16.50 7.29
N PHE A 124 15.01 -16.69 6.17
CA PHE A 124 15.22 -17.98 5.55
C PHE A 124 16.55 -18.02 4.80
N ALA A 125 17.06 -19.23 4.55
CA ALA A 125 18.31 -19.40 3.82
C ALA A 125 18.29 -18.72 2.45
N HIS A 126 19.36 -18.00 2.11
CA HIS A 126 19.50 -17.26 0.85
C HIS A 126 18.48 -16.12 0.63
N ILE A 127 17.82 -15.61 1.68
CA ILE A 127 16.97 -14.42 1.57
C ILE A 127 17.75 -13.18 1.07
N HIS A 128 19.07 -13.11 1.33
CA HIS A 128 19.91 -12.04 0.81
C HIS A 128 20.29 -12.29 -0.66
N LEU A 129 19.84 -11.40 -1.54
CA LEU A 129 19.98 -11.50 -2.99
C LEU A 129 21.30 -10.89 -3.50
N PHE A 130 21.91 -9.99 -2.74
CA PHE A 130 23.07 -9.24 -3.21
C PHE A 130 24.39 -9.98 -2.90
N PRO A 131 25.37 -9.89 -3.80
CA PRO A 131 26.69 -10.47 -3.57
C PRO A 131 27.49 -9.69 -2.52
N THR A 132 27.12 -8.43 -2.27
CA THR A 132 27.75 -7.57 -1.26
C THR A 132 27.40 -8.05 0.15
N PRO A 133 28.34 -7.99 1.11
CA PRO A 133 28.05 -8.31 2.50
C PRO A 133 26.91 -7.46 3.06
N ARG A 134 26.10 -8.07 3.94
CA ARG A 134 25.09 -7.34 4.72
C ARG A 134 25.78 -6.35 5.65
N ILE A 135 25.21 -5.15 5.77
CA ILE A 135 25.70 -4.14 6.73
C ILE A 135 25.55 -4.61 8.19
N HIS A 136 24.61 -5.53 8.44
CA HIS A 136 24.38 -6.17 9.73
C HIS A 136 23.75 -7.57 9.51
N PRO A 137 24.02 -8.57 10.37
CA PRO A 137 23.48 -9.94 10.20
C PRO A 137 21.95 -10.04 10.18
N GLN A 138 21.24 -9.03 10.69
CA GLN A 138 19.79 -8.96 10.73
C GLN A 138 19.17 -8.00 9.69
N VAL A 139 19.96 -7.62 8.68
CA VAL A 139 19.55 -6.70 7.61
C VAL A 139 19.74 -7.37 6.27
N TRP A 140 18.66 -7.53 5.51
CA TRP A 140 18.68 -8.19 4.21
C TRP A 140 18.31 -7.23 3.10
N ASN A 141 18.98 -7.37 1.96
CA ASN A 141 18.64 -6.65 0.72
C ASN A 141 18.60 -5.13 0.86
N PHE A 142 19.38 -4.59 1.80
CA PHE A 142 19.57 -3.15 1.97
C PHE A 142 20.29 -2.56 0.75
N ARG A 143 19.74 -1.47 0.21
CA ARG A 143 20.26 -0.77 -0.97
C ARG A 143 19.79 0.68 -1.01
N LYS A 144 20.50 1.50 -1.77
CA LYS A 144 20.12 2.86 -2.17
C LYS A 144 19.77 2.86 -3.66
N CYS A 145 18.85 3.73 -4.10
CA CYS A 145 18.62 3.93 -5.53
C CYS A 145 19.87 4.51 -6.24
N ASP A 146 20.01 4.28 -7.54
CA ASP A 146 21.13 4.79 -8.34
C ASP A 146 20.99 6.28 -8.74
N LEU A 147 19.98 6.96 -8.22
CA LEU A 147 19.82 8.40 -8.37
C LEU A 147 20.49 9.12 -7.18
N GLU A 148 20.84 10.40 -7.37
CA GLU A 148 21.27 11.30 -6.29
C GLU A 148 20.09 11.68 -5.38
N LEU A 149 19.45 10.69 -4.75
CA LEU A 149 18.30 10.82 -3.87
C LEU A 149 18.50 9.95 -2.62
N SER A 150 17.92 10.36 -1.50
CA SER A 150 17.97 9.64 -0.22
C SER A 150 16.87 8.57 -0.13
N VAL A 151 16.80 7.69 -1.14
CA VAL A 151 15.79 6.63 -1.25
C VAL A 151 16.44 5.25 -1.12
N TYR A 152 15.94 4.46 -0.18
CA TYR A 152 16.51 3.18 0.23
C TYR A 152 15.45 2.08 0.24
N GLY A 153 15.88 0.85 0.01
CA GLY A 153 15.04 -0.35 0.10
C GLY A 153 15.69 -1.40 0.97
N VAL A 154 14.89 -2.15 1.72
CA VAL A 154 15.35 -3.23 2.60
C VAL A 154 14.31 -4.35 2.71
N GLY A 155 14.75 -5.58 3.02
CA GLY A 155 13.85 -6.65 3.47
C GLY A 155 13.37 -6.42 4.90
N GLN A 156 12.49 -7.29 5.40
CA GLN A 156 12.03 -7.20 6.78
C GLN A 156 13.20 -7.51 7.72
N CYS A 157 13.78 -6.48 8.34
CA CYS A 157 14.82 -6.62 9.34
C CYS A 157 14.27 -7.19 10.66
N HIS A 158 15.14 -7.81 11.44
CA HIS A 158 14.91 -7.99 12.88
C HIS A 158 15.24 -6.70 13.64
N SER A 159 14.90 -6.66 14.93
CA SER A 159 14.93 -5.42 15.73
C SER A 159 16.31 -4.74 15.73
N ALA A 160 17.39 -5.49 15.98
CA ALA A 160 18.73 -4.90 15.99
C ALA A 160 19.19 -4.47 14.57
N GLY A 161 18.66 -5.12 13.53
CA GLY A 161 18.86 -4.68 12.15
C GLY A 161 18.16 -3.35 11.83
N ILE A 162 16.94 -3.13 12.35
CA ILE A 162 16.22 -1.85 12.23
C ILE A 162 17.03 -0.74 12.91
N GLU A 163 17.44 -0.96 14.16
CA GLU A 163 18.26 -0.03 14.93
C GLU A 163 19.56 0.32 14.21
N HIS A 164 20.23 -0.67 13.64
CA HIS A 164 21.46 -0.45 12.87
C HIS A 164 21.25 0.39 11.61
N VAL A 165 20.21 0.10 10.81
CA VAL A 165 19.90 0.90 9.60
C VAL A 165 19.59 2.35 9.99
N ILE A 166 18.81 2.56 11.05
CA ILE A 166 18.51 3.90 11.56
C ILE A 166 19.80 4.62 11.95
N ALA A 167 20.64 3.99 12.76
CA ALA A 167 21.90 4.56 13.21
C ALA A 167 22.82 4.94 12.04
N GLU A 168 22.91 4.09 11.02
CA GLU A 168 23.71 4.35 9.82
C GLU A 168 23.20 5.57 9.06
N LEU A 169 21.89 5.66 8.84
CA LEU A 169 21.31 6.75 8.04
C LEU A 169 21.24 8.07 8.82
N THR A 170 21.12 8.06 10.15
CA THR A 170 21.15 9.29 10.96
C THR A 170 22.51 10.01 10.96
N LYS A 171 23.57 9.40 10.40
CA LYS A 171 24.86 10.08 10.21
C LYS A 171 24.78 11.17 9.14
N ASP A 172 23.98 10.92 8.10
CA ASP A 172 23.90 11.77 6.91
C ASP A 172 22.54 12.48 6.76
N HIS A 173 21.50 12.03 7.47
CA HIS A 173 20.13 12.54 7.34
C HIS A 173 19.56 12.96 8.69
N SER A 174 18.97 14.15 8.74
CA SER A 174 18.33 14.69 9.96
C SER A 174 16.99 14.04 10.31
N SER A 175 16.36 13.34 9.36
CA SER A 175 15.05 12.71 9.54
C SER A 175 14.97 11.38 8.80
N ILE A 176 14.21 10.44 9.35
CA ILE A 176 13.98 9.13 8.74
C ILE A 176 12.49 8.90 8.59
N VAL A 177 12.09 8.54 7.37
CA VAL A 177 10.73 8.09 7.03
C VAL A 177 10.81 6.62 6.64
N TRP A 178 10.15 5.76 7.41
CA TRP A 178 10.16 4.31 7.19
C TRP A 178 8.77 3.82 6.79
N CYS A 179 8.61 3.41 5.54
CA CYS A 179 7.38 2.88 4.98
C CYS A 179 7.43 1.35 4.92
N ASN A 180 6.69 0.69 5.80
CA ASN A 180 6.48 -0.75 5.75
C ASN A 180 5.28 -1.08 4.86
N MET A 181 5.54 -1.81 3.77
CA MET A 181 4.58 -2.04 2.69
C MET A 181 3.85 -3.39 2.80
N ARG A 182 3.88 -4.00 3.98
CA ARG A 182 3.34 -5.34 4.24
C ARG A 182 1.86 -5.29 4.58
N GLU A 183 1.04 -6.01 3.83
CA GLU A 183 -0.39 -6.22 4.16
C GLU A 183 -0.62 -7.32 5.19
N GLU A 184 0.36 -8.22 5.33
CA GLU A 184 0.31 -9.31 6.30
C GLU A 184 0.75 -8.81 7.70
N PRO A 185 0.17 -9.36 8.78
CA PRO A 185 0.53 -8.96 10.13
C PRO A 185 1.88 -9.56 10.53
N VAL A 186 2.71 -8.76 11.19
CA VAL A 186 4.02 -9.16 11.69
C VAL A 186 4.09 -8.87 13.20
N VAL A 187 4.80 -9.71 13.94
CA VAL A 187 5.17 -9.46 15.33
C VAL A 187 6.64 -9.77 15.53
N PHE A 188 7.24 -9.15 16.54
CA PHE A 188 8.61 -9.45 16.92
C PHE A 188 8.65 -10.32 18.16
N LEU A 189 9.21 -11.52 18.06
CA LEU A 189 9.44 -12.45 19.16
C LEU A 189 10.94 -12.60 19.36
N ASP A 190 11.44 -12.34 20.58
CA ASP A 190 12.88 -12.32 20.87
C ASP A 190 13.69 -11.44 19.89
N GLY A 191 13.10 -10.30 19.53
CA GLY A 191 13.67 -9.37 18.56
C GLY A 191 13.59 -9.81 17.09
N GLN A 192 13.11 -11.02 16.80
CA GLN A 192 12.99 -11.58 15.44
C GLN A 192 11.60 -11.34 14.85
N ALA A 193 11.55 -10.87 13.60
CA ALA A 193 10.31 -10.65 12.87
C ALA A 193 9.68 -11.98 12.45
N CYS A 194 8.42 -12.17 12.83
CA CYS A 194 7.66 -13.39 12.59
C CYS A 194 6.27 -13.05 12.06
N ALA A 195 5.76 -13.89 11.15
CA ALA A 195 4.45 -13.72 10.54
C ALA A 195 3.64 -15.03 10.57
N PRO A 196 2.30 -14.97 10.71
CA PRO A 196 1.45 -16.15 10.67
C PRO A 196 1.47 -16.85 9.31
N ARG A 197 1.37 -18.17 9.32
CA ARG A 197 1.31 -19.07 8.16
C ARG A 197 0.28 -20.17 8.35
N THR A 198 -0.18 -20.77 7.26
CA THR A 198 -0.96 -22.01 7.35
C THR A 198 -0.03 -23.20 7.55
N ALA A 199 -0.44 -24.18 8.35
CA ALA A 199 0.39 -25.36 8.61
C ALA A 199 0.73 -26.17 7.35
N ASN A 200 -0.14 -26.11 6.33
CA ASN A 200 0.05 -26.81 5.05
C ASN A 200 0.88 -26.01 4.04
N ASN A 201 1.10 -24.71 4.28
CA ASN A 201 1.84 -23.83 3.37
C ASN A 201 2.63 -22.78 4.17
N LEU A 202 3.79 -23.20 4.67
CA LEU A 202 4.67 -22.36 5.50
C LEU A 202 5.43 -21.32 4.66
N ASN A 203 5.70 -21.62 3.40
CA ASN A 203 6.63 -20.84 2.57
C ASN A 203 5.94 -19.76 1.74
N GLU A 204 4.62 -19.62 1.85
CA GLU A 204 3.83 -18.59 1.17
C GLU A 204 3.04 -17.78 2.20
N ASN A 205 2.83 -16.49 1.91
CA ASN A 205 2.03 -15.61 2.75
C ASN A 205 0.57 -16.09 2.78
N VAL A 206 -0.14 -15.77 3.87
CA VAL A 206 -1.56 -16.13 3.93
C VAL A 206 -2.39 -15.07 3.21
N GLU A 207 -3.04 -15.47 2.12
CA GLU A 207 -3.84 -14.59 1.26
C GLU A 207 -5.32 -14.54 1.72
N TYR A 208 -5.60 -14.06 2.94
CA TYR A 208 -7.00 -13.84 3.39
C TYR A 208 -7.37 -12.35 3.52
N LEU A 209 -6.41 -11.45 3.32
CA LEU A 209 -6.62 -10.01 3.44
C LEU A 209 -6.80 -9.44 2.04
N GLN A 210 -7.98 -8.87 1.78
CA GLN A 210 -8.25 -8.12 0.56
C GLN A 210 -8.48 -6.66 0.95
N SER A 211 -7.66 -5.76 0.41
CA SER A 211 -7.77 -4.31 0.57
C SER A 211 -7.84 -3.87 2.05
N ILE A 212 -7.02 -4.47 2.92
CA ILE A 212 -6.95 -4.07 4.33
C ILE A 212 -6.44 -2.63 4.47
N GLU A 213 -7.02 -1.87 5.39
CA GLU A 213 -6.56 -0.52 5.73
C GLU A 213 -5.46 -0.54 6.81
N ASP A 214 -4.67 0.54 6.88
CA ASP A 214 -3.55 0.67 7.82
C ASP A 214 -3.94 0.41 9.28
N PHE A 215 -5.06 0.98 9.72
CA PHE A 215 -5.58 0.85 11.09
C PHE A 215 -6.15 -0.53 11.41
N GLU A 216 -6.67 -1.24 10.40
CA GLU A 216 -7.16 -2.60 10.57
C GLU A 216 -5.99 -3.55 10.76
N LEU A 217 -4.93 -3.36 9.97
CA LEU A 217 -3.71 -4.14 10.10
C LEU A 217 -3.02 -3.90 11.43
N ASP A 218 -2.92 -2.66 11.87
CA ASP A 218 -2.36 -2.29 13.18
C ASP A 218 -3.16 -2.89 14.36
N ALA A 219 -4.50 -2.89 14.27
CA ALA A 219 -5.34 -3.57 15.25
C ALA A 219 -5.15 -5.10 15.26
N MET A 220 -4.97 -5.69 14.08
CA MET A 220 -4.68 -7.11 13.91
C MET A 220 -3.30 -7.48 14.45
N GLU A 221 -2.26 -6.67 14.23
CA GLU A 221 -0.92 -6.87 14.79
C GLU A 221 -0.92 -6.75 16.31
N ARG A 222 -1.66 -5.78 16.87
CA ARG A 222 -1.86 -5.70 18.33
C ARG A 222 -2.59 -6.91 18.89
N ARG A 223 -3.55 -7.46 18.15
CA ARG A 223 -4.21 -8.70 18.56
C ARG A 223 -3.27 -9.89 18.48
N LEU A 224 -2.52 -10.00 17.39
CA LEU A 224 -1.52 -11.05 17.17
C LEU A 224 -0.46 -11.04 18.28
N CYS A 225 -0.01 -9.86 18.70
CA CYS A 225 0.93 -9.72 19.82
C CYS A 225 0.33 -10.26 21.13
N ARG A 226 -0.95 -10.01 21.40
CA ARG A 226 -1.64 -10.60 22.56
C ARG A 226 -1.79 -12.11 22.42
N ASP A 227 -2.13 -12.62 21.25
CA ASP A 227 -2.24 -14.07 21.02
C ASP A 227 -0.91 -14.78 21.32
N CYS A 228 0.23 -14.17 20.96
CA CYS A 228 1.54 -14.72 21.29
C CYS A 228 1.75 -14.81 22.81
N VAL A 229 1.37 -13.78 23.58
CA VAL A 229 1.50 -13.78 25.05
C VAL A 229 0.53 -14.77 25.69
N GLU A 230 -0.69 -14.87 25.17
CA GLU A 230 -1.73 -15.80 25.65
C GLU A 230 -1.38 -17.26 25.35
N ALA A 231 -0.58 -17.54 24.32
CA ALA A 231 -0.15 -18.89 23.95
C ALA A 231 0.80 -19.56 24.97
N GLY A 232 1.37 -18.80 25.91
CA GLY A 232 2.29 -19.30 26.94
C GLY A 232 3.60 -18.52 26.96
N SER A 233 4.60 -19.01 27.71
CA SER A 233 5.92 -18.36 27.85
C SER A 233 6.78 -18.44 26.58
N THR A 234 6.55 -19.47 25.77
CA THR A 234 7.25 -19.70 24.52
C THR A 234 6.26 -20.10 23.43
N LEU A 235 6.62 -19.82 22.18
CA LEU A 235 5.85 -20.19 21.00
C LEU A 235 6.75 -20.92 20.00
N PRO A 236 6.32 -22.06 19.43
CA PRO A 236 7.06 -22.72 18.37
C PRO A 236 7.00 -21.89 17.08
N VAL A 237 8.16 -21.51 16.58
CA VAL A 237 8.34 -20.72 15.36
C VAL A 237 9.07 -21.56 14.31
N TYR A 238 8.55 -21.57 13.09
CA TYR A 238 9.17 -22.27 11.97
C TYR A 238 10.26 -21.42 11.30
N TYR A 239 11.39 -22.06 10.99
CA TYR A 239 12.54 -21.48 10.29
C TYR A 239 12.80 -22.27 9.02
N GLN A 240 12.85 -21.59 7.89
CA GLN A 240 13.12 -22.23 6.61
C GLN A 240 14.64 -22.34 6.40
N VAL A 241 15.14 -23.57 6.51
CA VAL A 241 16.59 -23.87 6.53
C VAL A 241 17.15 -24.16 5.14
N SER A 242 16.35 -24.72 4.24
CA SER A 242 16.76 -25.04 2.87
C SER A 242 15.53 -25.28 2.01
N GLY A 243 15.48 -24.74 0.79
CA GLY A 243 14.39 -25.02 -0.15
C GLY A 243 13.00 -24.82 0.47
N THR A 244 12.26 -25.91 0.70
CA THR A 244 10.95 -25.90 1.38
C THR A 244 10.97 -26.49 2.80
N GLU A 245 12.14 -26.95 3.25
CA GLU A 245 12.36 -27.56 4.56
C GLU A 245 12.32 -26.51 5.65
N ASN A 246 11.60 -26.84 6.73
CA ASN A 246 11.43 -25.97 7.88
C ASN A 246 11.74 -26.73 9.18
N GLU A 247 12.43 -26.08 10.11
CA GLU A 247 12.64 -26.57 11.48
C GLU A 247 11.87 -25.71 12.48
N LYS A 248 11.59 -26.24 13.67
CA LYS A 248 10.95 -25.50 14.75
C LYS A 248 11.97 -25.04 15.77
N ARG A 249 11.84 -23.80 16.24
CA ARG A 249 12.54 -23.30 17.42
C ARG A 249 11.54 -22.58 18.30
N ASP A 250 11.65 -22.77 19.61
CA ASP A 250 10.79 -22.07 20.57
C ASP A 250 11.36 -20.68 20.85
N LEU A 251 10.56 -19.65 20.62
CA LEU A 251 10.90 -18.26 20.96
C LEU A 251 10.12 -17.78 22.17
N SER A 252 10.75 -16.93 22.98
CA SER A 252 10.08 -16.30 24.11
C SER A 252 8.99 -15.33 23.64
N THR A 253 7.82 -15.42 24.25
CA THR A 253 6.67 -14.54 23.99
C THR A 253 6.66 -13.32 24.92
N SER A 254 7.46 -13.35 25.99
CA SER A 254 7.57 -12.22 26.94
C SER A 254 8.15 -10.95 26.31
N THR A 255 8.83 -11.09 25.18
CA THR A 255 9.44 -10.02 24.38
C THR A 255 8.59 -9.67 23.15
N ALA A 256 7.35 -10.15 23.07
CA ALA A 256 6.45 -9.87 21.97
C ALA A 256 6.25 -8.35 21.81
N ARG A 257 6.56 -7.83 20.62
CA ARG A 257 6.33 -6.43 20.24
C ARG A 257 5.55 -6.35 18.93
N CYS A 258 4.63 -5.39 18.85
CA CYS A 258 3.98 -5.04 17.59
C CYS A 258 5.00 -4.33 16.69
N VAL A 259 4.76 -4.32 15.38
CA VAL A 259 5.70 -3.71 14.43
C VAL A 259 5.94 -2.24 14.71
N SER A 260 4.89 -1.48 15.01
CA SER A 260 4.96 -0.06 15.35
C SER A 260 5.91 0.22 16.51
N ASP A 261 5.97 -0.69 17.48
CA ASP A 261 6.65 -0.48 18.77
C ASP A 261 8.15 -0.75 18.68
N VAL A 262 8.63 -1.31 17.57
CA VAL A 262 10.06 -1.55 17.32
C VAL A 262 10.76 -0.31 16.78
N TYR A 263 10.01 0.63 16.20
CA TYR A 263 10.59 1.87 15.68
C TYR A 263 10.64 2.94 16.77
N PRO A 264 11.78 3.64 16.94
CA PRO A 264 11.88 4.73 17.90
C PRO A 264 11.01 5.91 17.47
N SER A 265 10.58 6.73 18.42
CA SER A 265 9.74 7.91 18.17
C SER A 265 10.39 8.98 17.28
N THR A 266 11.70 8.90 17.06
CA THR A 266 12.46 9.76 16.14
C THR A 266 12.25 9.38 14.67
N VAL A 267 11.75 8.17 14.39
CA VAL A 267 11.44 7.68 13.05
C VAL A 267 9.97 7.93 12.73
N ARG A 268 9.69 8.47 11.54
CA ARG A 268 8.33 8.57 11.01
C ARG A 268 7.96 7.26 10.36
N TYR A 269 7.37 6.38 11.15
CA TYR A 269 6.92 5.08 10.69
C TYR A 269 5.54 5.16 10.01
N HIS A 270 5.42 4.57 8.83
CA HIS A 270 4.17 4.45 8.08
C HIS A 270 3.92 2.98 7.72
N ARG A 271 2.70 2.48 7.98
CA ARG A 271 2.23 1.18 7.51
C ARG A 271 1.34 1.36 6.29
N ILE A 272 1.78 0.88 5.13
CA ILE A 272 1.07 1.02 3.85
C ILE A 272 0.81 -0.39 3.30
N PRO A 273 -0.31 -1.04 3.66
CA PRO A 273 -0.53 -2.44 3.34
C PRO A 273 -0.80 -2.65 1.84
N ILE A 274 0.24 -3.06 1.09
CA ILE A 274 0.12 -3.37 -0.34
C ILE A 274 0.05 -4.88 -0.53
N ALA A 275 -0.88 -5.29 -1.40
CA ALA A 275 -1.06 -6.67 -1.79
C ALA A 275 0.20 -7.34 -2.35
N ASP A 276 0.50 -8.56 -1.87
CA ASP A 276 1.68 -9.26 -2.34
C ASP A 276 1.54 -9.63 -3.82
N GLU A 277 2.61 -9.45 -4.59
CA GLU A 277 2.66 -9.69 -6.04
C GLU A 277 1.63 -8.93 -6.91
N ALA A 278 0.78 -8.08 -6.35
CA ALA A 278 -0.20 -7.25 -7.06
C ALA A 278 0.32 -5.83 -7.34
N ALA A 279 -0.43 -5.06 -8.13
CA ALA A 279 -0.22 -3.61 -8.27
C ALA A 279 -0.78 -2.88 -7.03
N PRO A 280 -0.16 -1.78 -6.57
CA PRO A 280 -0.76 -0.94 -5.54
C PRO A 280 -2.12 -0.39 -5.99
N GLU A 281 -3.05 -0.28 -5.05
CA GLU A 281 -4.32 0.39 -5.27
C GLU A 281 -4.16 1.91 -5.27
N GLU A 282 -5.14 2.65 -5.82
CA GLU A 282 -5.11 4.13 -5.87
C GLU A 282 -4.88 4.75 -4.47
N LYS A 283 -5.46 4.14 -3.42
CA LYS A 283 -5.30 4.54 -2.02
C LYS A 283 -3.87 4.39 -1.49
N ASP A 284 -3.11 3.42 -2.00
CA ASP A 284 -1.74 3.16 -1.57
C ASP A 284 -0.80 4.25 -2.09
N PHE A 285 -1.05 4.72 -3.32
CA PHE A 285 -0.36 5.89 -3.87
C PHE A 285 -0.67 7.15 -3.07
N ASP A 286 -1.91 7.35 -2.64
CA ASP A 286 -2.27 8.49 -1.77
C ASP A 286 -1.52 8.47 -0.44
N GLN A 287 -1.40 7.29 0.18
CA GLN A 287 -0.61 7.10 1.41
C GLN A 287 0.87 7.38 1.18
N LEU A 288 1.44 6.89 0.08
CA LEU A 288 2.83 7.16 -0.31
C LEU A 288 3.07 8.66 -0.52
N VAL A 289 2.19 9.34 -1.26
CA VAL A 289 2.25 10.78 -1.49
C VAL A 289 2.22 11.53 -0.15
N SER A 290 1.32 11.16 0.76
CA SER A 290 1.23 11.78 2.07
C SER A 290 2.50 11.61 2.89
N ALA A 291 3.05 10.39 2.95
CA ALA A 291 4.29 10.07 3.67
C ALA A 291 5.50 10.83 3.10
N ILE A 292 5.61 10.91 1.77
CA ILE A 292 6.72 11.57 1.08
C ILE A 292 6.63 13.10 1.19
N ARG A 293 5.44 13.67 0.95
CA ARG A 293 5.21 15.13 0.96
C ARG A 293 5.37 15.75 2.35
N SER A 294 4.97 15.04 3.41
CA SER A 294 5.01 15.58 4.78
C SER A 294 6.40 15.52 5.44
N ALA A 295 7.37 14.92 4.76
CA ALA A 295 8.74 14.75 5.25
C ALA A 295 9.58 16.04 5.08
N PRO A 296 10.52 16.32 6.00
CA PRO A 296 11.54 17.36 5.83
C PRO A 296 12.39 17.10 4.59
N SER A 297 12.97 18.16 4.03
CA SER A 297 13.78 18.12 2.81
C SER A 297 15.02 17.23 2.88
N ASP A 298 15.52 16.95 4.08
CA ASP A 298 16.72 16.15 4.35
C ASP A 298 16.37 14.78 4.96
N SER A 299 15.23 14.21 4.55
CA SER A 299 14.79 12.90 5.03
C SER A 299 15.35 11.75 4.20
N ALA A 300 15.82 10.70 4.87
CA ALA A 300 15.99 9.39 4.25
C ALA A 300 14.65 8.66 4.19
N PHE A 301 14.29 8.15 3.00
CA PHE A 301 13.09 7.33 2.80
C PHE A 301 13.48 5.87 2.66
N ILE A 302 12.98 5.04 3.57
CA ILE A 302 13.23 3.59 3.57
C ILE A 302 11.92 2.88 3.30
N PHE A 303 11.94 1.99 2.32
CA PHE A 303 10.81 1.12 1.99
C PHE A 303 11.16 -0.32 2.33
N ASN A 304 10.27 -1.02 3.02
CA ASN A 304 10.44 -2.45 3.27
C ASN A 304 9.18 -3.27 2.96
N CYS A 305 9.39 -4.51 2.56
CA CYS A 305 8.39 -5.57 2.55
C CYS A 305 9.02 -6.82 3.17
N GLN A 306 8.47 -8.01 2.96
CA GLN A 306 9.07 -9.24 3.48
C GLN A 306 10.51 -9.44 2.96
N MET A 307 10.68 -9.59 1.64
CA MET A 307 12.00 -9.86 1.04
C MET A 307 12.76 -8.59 0.61
N GLY A 308 12.12 -7.43 0.57
CA GLY A 308 12.75 -6.23 0.03
C GLY A 308 12.78 -6.17 -1.50
N ARG A 309 11.86 -6.87 -2.19
CA ARG A 309 11.84 -7.05 -3.65
C ARG A 309 10.72 -6.24 -4.32
N GLY A 310 9.57 -6.85 -4.63
CA GLY A 310 8.50 -6.22 -5.44
C GLY A 310 7.87 -4.97 -4.81
N ARG A 311 7.24 -5.11 -3.65
CA ARG A 311 6.58 -4.01 -2.92
C ARG A 311 7.58 -2.89 -2.56
N THR A 312 8.72 -3.25 -1.98
CA THR A 312 9.82 -2.32 -1.68
C THR A 312 10.28 -1.51 -2.89
N THR A 313 10.60 -2.17 -4.02
CA THR A 313 11.03 -1.46 -5.22
C THR A 313 9.93 -0.53 -5.73
N THR A 314 8.66 -0.92 -5.62
CA THR A 314 7.53 -0.06 -6.00
C THR A 314 7.48 1.24 -5.19
N GLY A 315 7.62 1.16 -3.86
CA GLY A 315 7.71 2.34 -3.00
C GLY A 315 8.92 3.22 -3.30
N MET A 316 10.09 2.61 -3.53
CA MET A 316 11.30 3.34 -3.96
C MET A 316 11.07 4.09 -5.27
N VAL A 317 10.47 3.45 -6.28
CA VAL A 317 10.17 4.07 -7.57
C VAL A 317 9.21 5.24 -7.41
N CYS A 318 8.16 5.11 -6.58
CA CYS A 318 7.23 6.21 -6.31
C CYS A 318 7.92 7.42 -5.67
N ALA A 319 8.80 7.20 -4.69
CA ALA A 319 9.59 8.27 -4.09
C ALA A 319 10.52 8.95 -5.10
N CYS A 320 11.24 8.16 -5.91
CA CYS A 320 12.09 8.67 -6.97
C CYS A 320 11.30 9.52 -7.99
N ILE A 321 10.12 9.05 -8.41
CA ILE A 321 9.22 9.78 -9.32
C ILE A 321 8.84 11.14 -8.72
N MET A 322 8.34 11.17 -7.47
CA MET A 322 7.92 12.42 -6.82
C MET A 322 9.08 13.42 -6.69
N MET A 323 10.25 12.96 -6.27
CA MET A 323 11.43 13.83 -6.10
C MET A 323 11.96 14.36 -7.44
N ARG A 324 11.97 13.53 -8.49
CA ARG A 324 12.39 13.94 -9.84
C ARG A 324 11.39 14.90 -10.48
N ALA A 325 10.09 14.64 -10.35
CA ALA A 325 9.05 15.56 -10.81
C ALA A 325 9.15 16.92 -10.11
N SER A 326 9.35 16.93 -8.79
CA SER A 326 9.47 18.16 -8.00
C SER A 326 10.76 18.95 -8.28
N SER A 327 11.84 18.28 -8.68
CA SER A 327 13.10 18.93 -9.07
C SER A 327 13.16 19.34 -10.54
N GLY A 328 12.15 19.01 -11.35
CA GLY A 328 12.15 19.25 -12.80
C GLY A 328 13.20 18.44 -13.58
N LYS A 329 13.89 17.48 -12.95
CA LYS A 329 14.90 16.63 -13.60
C LYS A 329 14.21 15.51 -14.39
N LEU A 330 13.86 15.81 -15.64
CA LEU A 330 13.26 14.87 -16.58
C LEU A 330 14.27 13.82 -17.09
N ALA A 331 13.76 12.67 -17.49
CA ALA A 331 14.54 11.60 -18.11
C ALA A 331 14.35 11.58 -19.63
N ALA A 332 15.37 11.14 -20.36
CA ALA A 332 15.26 10.89 -21.79
C ALA A 332 14.46 9.60 -22.06
N PRO A 333 13.58 9.56 -23.08
CA PRO A 333 12.84 8.36 -23.43
C PRO A 333 13.77 7.25 -23.92
N ALA A 334 13.48 6.01 -23.52
CA ALA A 334 14.16 4.84 -24.05
C ALA A 334 13.66 4.55 -25.47
N VAL A 335 14.58 4.39 -26.42
CA VAL A 335 14.26 4.00 -27.80
C VAL A 335 14.69 2.54 -27.99
N PRO A 336 13.78 1.63 -28.39
CA PRO A 336 14.17 0.27 -28.73
C PRO A 336 15.15 0.28 -29.89
N ARG A 337 16.10 -0.67 -29.92
CA ARG A 337 16.99 -0.81 -31.06
C ARG A 337 16.22 -1.41 -32.25
N ASP A 338 16.56 -0.98 -33.46
CA ASP A 338 15.95 -1.53 -34.68
C ASP A 338 16.04 -3.06 -34.71
N GLY A 339 14.92 -3.71 -35.02
CA GLY A 339 14.81 -5.18 -35.08
C GLY A 339 14.69 -5.88 -33.72
N THR A 340 14.61 -5.14 -32.60
CA THR A 340 14.36 -5.73 -31.27
C THR A 340 12.88 -5.65 -30.87
N ASP A 341 12.44 -6.56 -30.01
CA ASP A 341 11.09 -6.53 -29.45
C ASP A 341 10.88 -5.25 -28.61
N PRO A 342 9.94 -4.37 -28.97
CA PRO A 342 9.73 -3.09 -28.27
C PRO A 342 9.38 -3.28 -26.79
N ARG A 343 8.84 -4.44 -26.40
CA ARG A 343 8.52 -4.78 -25.01
C ARG A 343 9.76 -4.82 -24.11
N ILE A 344 10.96 -4.99 -24.67
CA ILE A 344 12.23 -4.96 -23.90
C ILE A 344 12.46 -3.59 -23.24
N VAL A 345 11.95 -2.51 -23.83
CA VAL A 345 12.01 -1.15 -23.25
C VAL A 345 10.67 -0.73 -22.62
N GLY A 346 9.82 -1.71 -22.30
CA GLY A 346 8.52 -1.48 -21.68
C GLY A 346 7.46 -0.95 -22.65
N ASP A 347 7.68 -1.01 -23.96
CA ASP A 347 6.72 -0.52 -24.95
C ASP A 347 5.64 -1.56 -25.28
N PHE A 348 4.81 -1.87 -24.27
CA PHE A 348 3.65 -2.74 -24.40
C PHE A 348 2.46 -1.98 -25.03
N ARG A 349 1.55 -2.69 -25.73
CA ARG A 349 0.34 -2.08 -26.29
C ARG A 349 -0.43 -1.21 -25.29
N CYS A 350 -0.72 -1.74 -24.10
CA CYS A 350 -1.46 -0.97 -23.07
C CYS A 350 -0.68 0.26 -22.60
N ILE A 351 0.65 0.21 -22.53
CA ILE A 351 1.48 1.36 -22.19
C ILE A 351 1.41 2.43 -23.28
N ARG A 352 1.45 2.05 -24.57
CA ARG A 352 1.26 2.97 -25.70
C ARG A 352 -0.11 3.64 -25.66
N GLU A 353 -1.16 2.86 -25.40
CA GLU A 353 -2.52 3.37 -25.26
C GLU A 353 -2.61 4.38 -24.10
N LEU A 354 -2.09 4.05 -22.91
CA LEU A 354 -2.07 4.98 -21.76
C LEU A 354 -1.27 6.25 -22.08
N VAL A 355 -0.06 6.11 -22.62
CA VAL A 355 0.81 7.23 -22.97
C VAL A 355 0.15 8.16 -23.99
N GLY A 356 -0.57 7.62 -24.98
CA GLY A 356 -1.30 8.43 -25.96
C GLY A 356 -2.52 9.16 -25.39
N MET A 357 -3.00 8.77 -24.21
CA MET A 357 -4.14 9.40 -23.51
C MET A 357 -3.71 10.47 -22.49
N LEU A 358 -2.41 10.65 -22.25
CA LEU A 358 -1.87 11.56 -21.24
C LEU A 358 -1.19 12.77 -21.92
N ASP A 359 -1.46 13.98 -21.43
CA ASP A 359 -0.89 15.23 -21.99
C ASP A 359 0.65 15.20 -22.06
N ARG A 360 1.28 14.66 -21.03
CA ARG A 360 2.74 14.48 -20.91
C ARG A 360 3.15 13.01 -20.88
N GLY A 361 2.43 12.16 -21.62
CA GLY A 361 2.58 10.70 -21.53
C GLY A 361 3.99 10.19 -21.80
N GLN A 362 4.70 10.73 -22.81
CA GLN A 362 6.06 10.30 -23.14
C GLN A 362 7.05 10.68 -22.03
N GLU A 363 6.92 11.88 -21.46
CA GLU A 363 7.73 12.31 -20.32
C GLU A 363 7.45 11.47 -19.08
N ALA A 364 6.16 11.15 -18.82
CA ALA A 364 5.74 10.30 -17.72
C ALA A 364 6.34 8.89 -17.83
N LYS A 365 6.26 8.27 -19.01
CA LYS A 365 6.88 6.96 -19.26
C LYS A 365 8.40 7.03 -19.07
N ALA A 366 9.07 8.01 -19.66
CA ALA A 366 10.53 8.16 -19.53
C ALA A 366 10.95 8.32 -18.07
N LEU A 367 10.19 9.10 -17.29
CA LEU A 367 10.42 9.27 -15.85
C LEU A 367 10.22 7.96 -15.08
N ALA A 368 9.12 7.25 -15.34
CA ALA A 368 8.84 5.96 -14.71
C ALA A 368 9.93 4.93 -15.02
N ASP A 369 10.38 4.84 -16.29
CA ASP A 369 11.43 3.93 -16.74
C ASP A 369 12.77 4.21 -16.05
N ALA A 370 13.18 5.48 -16.00
CA ALA A 370 14.42 5.88 -15.34
C ALA A 370 14.40 5.56 -13.84
N CYS A 371 13.27 5.79 -13.16
CA CYS A 371 13.12 5.48 -11.74
C CYS A 371 13.06 3.96 -11.49
N CYS A 372 12.37 3.20 -12.34
CA CYS A 372 12.35 1.74 -12.30
C CYS A 372 13.76 1.17 -12.43
N LYS A 373 14.52 1.64 -13.43
CA LYS A 373 15.90 1.22 -13.67
C LYS A 373 16.78 1.51 -12.46
N ALA A 374 16.69 2.71 -11.89
CA ALA A 374 17.51 3.09 -10.74
C ALA A 374 17.15 2.38 -9.42
N CYS A 375 16.05 1.63 -9.38
CA CYS A 375 15.63 0.83 -8.21
C CYS A 375 15.63 -0.68 -8.50
N ALA A 376 16.18 -1.11 -9.64
CA ALA A 376 16.03 -2.46 -10.19
C ALA A 376 16.94 -3.52 -9.53
N HIS A 377 17.77 -3.17 -8.54
CA HIS A 377 18.81 -4.06 -7.99
C HIS A 377 18.29 -5.43 -7.55
N ALA A 378 17.09 -5.49 -6.97
CA ALA A 378 16.46 -6.73 -6.52
C ALA A 378 15.56 -7.39 -7.58
N GLN A 379 14.95 -6.58 -8.46
CA GLN A 379 14.07 -7.02 -9.54
C GLN A 379 13.81 -5.86 -10.50
N HIS A 380 14.09 -6.07 -11.78
CA HIS A 380 13.69 -5.14 -12.84
C HIS A 380 12.27 -5.49 -13.32
N LEU A 381 11.32 -4.55 -13.23
CA LEU A 381 9.90 -4.83 -13.47
C LEU A 381 9.61 -5.28 -14.92
N VAL A 382 10.15 -4.57 -15.92
CA VAL A 382 9.96 -4.92 -17.34
C VAL A 382 10.54 -6.29 -17.69
N GLU A 383 11.77 -6.58 -17.24
CA GLU A 383 12.39 -7.90 -17.41
C GLU A 383 11.58 -9.01 -16.72
N ALA A 384 10.99 -8.74 -15.55
CA ALA A 384 10.13 -9.69 -14.86
C ALA A 384 8.83 -9.98 -15.63
N ILE A 385 8.24 -8.98 -16.30
CA ILE A 385 7.10 -9.17 -17.21
C ILE A 385 7.50 -10.09 -18.37
N MET A 386 8.63 -9.79 -19.01
CA MET A 386 9.14 -10.58 -20.14
C MET A 386 9.49 -12.03 -19.74
N ALA A 387 10.10 -12.22 -18.57
CA ALA A 387 10.40 -13.54 -18.03
C ALA A 387 9.13 -14.36 -17.76
N CYS A 388 8.03 -13.72 -17.34
CA CYS A 388 6.73 -14.38 -17.19
C CYS A 388 6.15 -14.79 -18.55
N ASP A 389 6.24 -13.94 -19.58
CA ASP A 389 5.80 -14.28 -20.95
C ASP A 389 6.56 -15.50 -21.51
N VAL A 390 7.89 -15.51 -21.37
CA VAL A 390 8.71 -16.66 -21.77
C VAL A 390 8.34 -17.91 -20.98
N SER A 391 8.20 -17.78 -19.66
CA SER A 391 7.85 -18.90 -18.78
C SER A 391 6.48 -19.48 -19.10
N ALA A 392 5.48 -18.65 -19.43
CA ALA A 392 4.16 -19.09 -19.86
C ALA A 392 4.18 -19.91 -21.16
N LYS A 393 5.12 -19.64 -22.07
CA LYS A 393 5.26 -20.34 -23.36
C LYS A 393 5.90 -21.71 -23.22
N VAL A 394 6.76 -21.91 -22.22
CA VAL A 394 7.54 -23.16 -22.05
C VAL A 394 7.02 -24.04 -20.90
N ALA A 395 6.20 -23.50 -19.99
CA ALA A 395 5.70 -24.24 -18.83
C ALA A 395 4.77 -25.40 -19.22
N PRO A 396 4.98 -26.61 -18.68
CA PRO A 396 4.04 -27.72 -18.86
C PRO A 396 2.69 -27.42 -18.22
N ALA A 397 1.59 -27.83 -18.86
CA ALA A 397 0.24 -27.67 -18.32
C ALA A 397 0.02 -28.42 -16.97
N SER A 398 0.79 -29.47 -16.72
CA SER A 398 0.75 -30.27 -15.49
C SER A 398 1.55 -29.69 -14.31
N SER A 399 2.33 -28.63 -14.52
CA SER A 399 3.12 -27.97 -13.48
C SER A 399 2.23 -27.20 -12.50
N HIS A 400 2.63 -27.06 -11.23
CA HIS A 400 1.96 -26.13 -10.30
C HIS A 400 2.09 -24.67 -10.78
N ARG A 401 3.22 -24.35 -11.43
CA ARG A 401 3.44 -23.10 -12.17
C ARG A 401 3.20 -23.36 -13.66
N ASN A 402 1.96 -23.64 -14.01
CA ASN A 402 1.49 -23.84 -15.38
C ASN A 402 1.49 -22.52 -16.19
N PRO A 403 1.19 -22.55 -17.50
CA PRO A 403 1.10 -21.34 -18.32
C PRO A 403 0.19 -20.24 -17.76
N ASP A 404 -0.95 -20.60 -17.16
CA ASP A 404 -1.92 -19.61 -16.66
C ASP A 404 -1.42 -18.89 -15.41
N PHE A 405 -0.71 -19.59 -14.52
CA PHE A 405 -0.01 -18.99 -13.40
C PHE A 405 0.96 -17.90 -13.88
N TRP A 406 1.80 -18.22 -14.88
CA TRP A 406 2.78 -17.26 -15.40
C TRP A 406 2.12 -16.09 -16.13
N ARG A 407 1.05 -16.33 -16.88
CA ARG A 407 0.26 -15.25 -17.52
C ARG A 407 -0.35 -14.33 -16.47
N ALA A 408 -0.98 -14.88 -15.44
CA ALA A 408 -1.56 -14.09 -14.35
C ALA A 408 -0.50 -13.25 -13.64
N ARG A 409 0.64 -13.86 -13.29
CA ARG A 409 1.77 -13.17 -12.66
C ARG A 409 2.35 -12.05 -13.54
N GLY A 410 2.52 -12.32 -14.83
CA GLY A 410 2.97 -11.33 -15.80
C GLY A 410 1.99 -10.16 -15.92
N ARG A 411 0.67 -10.43 -15.93
CA ARG A 411 -0.37 -9.39 -15.96
C ARG A 411 -0.31 -8.50 -14.71
N ASN A 412 -0.12 -9.06 -13.52
CA ASN A 412 0.03 -8.27 -12.29
C ASN A 412 1.25 -7.34 -12.35
N TYR A 413 2.38 -7.81 -12.88
CA TYR A 413 3.55 -6.96 -13.08
C TYR A 413 3.33 -5.87 -14.13
N LEU A 414 2.63 -6.19 -15.23
CA LEU A 414 2.28 -5.22 -16.27
C LEU A 414 1.31 -4.15 -15.74
N GLU A 415 0.32 -4.55 -14.94
CA GLU A 415 -0.59 -3.64 -14.26
C GLU A 415 0.17 -2.68 -13.34
N ARG A 416 1.09 -3.22 -12.54
CA ARG A 416 1.96 -2.41 -11.66
C ARG A 416 2.77 -1.40 -12.48
N TYR A 417 3.32 -1.82 -13.62
CA TYR A 417 4.07 -0.92 -14.50
C TYR A 417 3.17 0.17 -15.08
N CYS A 418 1.95 -0.16 -15.50
CA CYS A 418 0.95 0.82 -15.95
C CYS A 418 0.67 1.86 -14.85
N TYR A 419 0.41 1.44 -13.62
CA TYR A 419 0.18 2.37 -12.50
C TYR A 419 1.41 3.25 -12.20
N LEU A 420 2.63 2.74 -12.34
CA LEU A 420 3.83 3.56 -12.17
C LEU A 420 3.96 4.64 -13.26
N VAL A 421 3.58 4.35 -14.51
CA VAL A 421 3.52 5.35 -15.59
C VAL A 421 2.43 6.39 -15.31
N LEU A 422 1.24 5.95 -14.86
CA LEU A 422 0.16 6.85 -14.46
C LEU A 422 0.56 7.73 -13.27
N PHE A 423 1.24 7.16 -12.28
CA PHE A 423 1.73 7.89 -11.12
C PHE A 423 2.80 8.91 -11.50
N ALA A 424 3.66 8.59 -12.47
CA ALA A 424 4.59 9.57 -13.03
C ALA A 424 3.89 10.73 -13.73
N ALA A 425 2.81 10.47 -14.48
CA ALA A 425 2.01 11.53 -15.11
C ALA A 425 1.35 12.43 -14.04
N TYR A 426 0.71 11.83 -13.04
CA TYR A 426 0.18 12.53 -11.88
C TYR A 426 1.25 13.40 -11.19
N ALA A 427 2.43 12.85 -10.92
CA ALA A 427 3.49 13.58 -10.25
C ALA A 427 3.99 14.78 -11.08
N LEU A 428 4.12 14.61 -12.40
CA LEU A 428 4.48 15.69 -13.31
C LEU A 428 3.44 16.83 -13.37
N GLU A 429 2.15 16.50 -13.24
CA GLU A 429 1.07 17.48 -13.20
C GLU A 429 0.97 18.20 -11.84
N HIS A 430 1.18 17.48 -10.74
CA HIS A 430 0.85 17.96 -9.40
C HIS A 430 2.04 18.41 -8.55
N ALA A 431 3.29 18.20 -9.00
CA ALA A 431 4.47 18.63 -8.27
C ALA A 431 4.48 20.14 -7.96
N SER A 432 4.11 21.00 -8.91
CA SER A 432 4.05 22.46 -8.72
C SER A 432 2.97 22.90 -7.75
N SER A 433 1.88 22.13 -7.63
CA SER A 433 0.79 22.36 -6.69
C SER A 433 1.07 21.81 -5.29
N GLY A 434 2.24 21.20 -5.05
CA GLY A 434 2.55 20.51 -3.81
C GLY A 434 1.66 19.29 -3.56
N TYR A 435 1.21 18.63 -4.62
CA TYR A 435 0.31 17.47 -4.55
C TYR A 435 -1.00 17.77 -3.79
N ALA A 436 -1.68 18.86 -4.17
CA ALA A 436 -2.90 19.30 -3.51
C ALA A 436 -4.09 18.35 -3.75
N ALA A 437 -4.21 17.80 -4.97
CA ALA A 437 -5.16 16.74 -5.31
C ALA A 437 -4.51 15.38 -5.09
N SER A 438 -5.30 14.37 -4.71
CA SER A 438 -4.79 13.01 -4.51
C SER A 438 -4.62 12.26 -5.85
N PHE A 439 -3.83 11.19 -5.85
CA PHE A 439 -3.73 10.29 -7.00
C PHE A 439 -5.07 9.62 -7.29
N SER A 440 -5.81 9.19 -6.26
CA SER A 440 -7.15 8.63 -6.43
C SER A 440 -8.11 9.62 -7.07
N GLU A 441 -8.10 10.89 -6.64
CA GLU A 441 -8.92 11.95 -7.24
C GLU A 441 -8.52 12.21 -8.70
N TRP A 442 -7.22 12.26 -8.99
CA TRP A 442 -6.69 12.43 -10.34
C TRP A 442 -7.06 11.27 -11.27
N ALA A 443 -6.97 10.03 -10.79
CA ALA A 443 -7.29 8.82 -11.53
C ALA A 443 -8.80 8.66 -11.74
N HIS A 444 -9.62 9.06 -10.76
CA HIS A 444 -11.08 9.01 -10.85
C HIS A 444 -11.61 9.87 -12.01
N HIS A 445 -11.09 11.08 -12.19
CA HIS A 445 -11.47 11.96 -13.31
C HIS A 445 -11.04 11.42 -14.68
N ARG A 446 -10.15 10.42 -14.72
CA ARG A 446 -9.63 9.79 -15.94
C ARG A 446 -10.09 8.33 -16.06
N TRP A 447 -11.38 8.10 -15.84
CA TRP A 447 -11.99 6.77 -15.86
C TRP A 447 -11.71 5.97 -17.14
N GLN A 448 -11.43 6.63 -18.27
CA GLN A 448 -11.10 5.95 -19.52
C GLN A 448 -9.81 5.10 -19.39
N LEU A 449 -8.86 5.51 -18.53
CA LEU A 449 -7.63 4.75 -18.26
C LEU A 449 -7.94 3.38 -17.65
N LYS A 450 -9.00 3.27 -16.84
CA LYS A 450 -9.44 2.00 -16.23
C LYS A 450 -9.87 0.97 -17.28
N ARG A 451 -10.32 1.42 -18.47
CA ARG A 451 -10.63 0.51 -19.58
C ARG A 451 -9.38 -0.15 -20.14
N VAL A 452 -8.28 0.61 -20.28
CA VAL A 452 -7.00 0.08 -20.76
C VAL A 452 -6.47 -0.95 -19.78
N LEU A 453 -6.49 -0.64 -18.47
CA LEU A 453 -6.07 -1.58 -17.41
C LEU A 453 -6.91 -2.87 -17.44
N LYS A 454 -8.24 -2.78 -17.60
CA LYS A 454 -9.11 -3.96 -17.65
C LYS A 454 -8.81 -4.90 -18.84
N HIS A 455 -8.36 -4.35 -19.97
CA HIS A 455 -8.14 -5.09 -21.22
C HIS A 455 -6.66 -5.35 -21.52
N MET A 456 -5.75 -5.05 -20.59
CA MET A 456 -4.31 -5.24 -20.80
C MET A 456 -3.95 -6.71 -21.06
N THR A 457 -3.00 -6.91 -21.96
CA THR A 457 -2.44 -8.21 -22.33
C THR A 457 -0.93 -8.14 -22.36
N LEU A 458 -0.27 -9.29 -22.22
CA LEU A 458 1.20 -9.40 -22.37
C LEU A 458 1.65 -9.36 -23.84
N GLU A 459 0.70 -9.45 -24.76
CA GLU A 459 0.90 -9.35 -26.20
C GLU A 459 1.27 -7.92 -26.62
N GLY A 460 2.11 -7.83 -27.66
CA GLY A 460 2.69 -6.58 -28.18
C GLY A 460 1.70 -5.66 -28.87
#